data_AF-X1R4F4-F1
#
_entry.id   AF-X1R4F4-F1
#
_cell.length_a   1.000
_cell.length_b   1.000
_cell.length_c   1.000
_cell.angle_alpha   90.00
_cell.angle_beta   90.00
_cell.angle_gamma   90.00
#
_symmetry.space_group_name_H-M   'P 1'
#
loop_
_entity.id
_entity.type
_entity.pdbx_description
1 polymer ?
#
loop_
_entity_poly.entity_id
_entity_poly.type
_entity_poly.pdbx_seq_one_letter_code
_entity_poly.pdbx_strand_id
1 'polypeptide(L)'
;DEVDSLEDELMNYIQFSVGEKELKGLGIPLPVDSSSLQAWLDWGDRIRTVIVAKIEEHQGQLALTFEDDWQPPQLTQRKKVTQLEKFNDRVDWFLEAFDIDTWVFYPRKDEESGERKWTFKPIFISNYTDKFLWCHAVQALGMSATIFDPHIVAGNLRLQDEQWHYKRLNSPFPVKNRPIFYTPVADLTKRTMDIERPKLLNPIRTLINRYPHDKILIHTVSYKLRDFLMESLE
;
A
#
# COMPACT_ATOMS: atom_id res chain seq x y z
N ASP A 1 16.92 3.01 4.73
CA ASP A 1 17.18 3.37 3.33
C ASP A 1 15.84 3.70 2.69
N GLU A 2 15.79 4.48 1.61
CA GLU A 2 14.57 5.00 0.97
C GLU A 2 13.60 5.73 1.94
N VAL A 3 14.11 6.67 2.74
CA VAL A 3 13.28 7.42 3.70
C VAL A 3 12.16 8.23 3.04
N ASP A 4 12.26 8.53 1.75
CA ASP A 4 11.21 9.18 0.97
C ASP A 4 9.97 8.30 0.75
N SER A 5 10.06 6.97 0.92
CA SER A 5 8.88 6.09 0.90
C SER A 5 8.29 5.83 2.29
N LEU A 6 8.90 6.35 3.36
CA LEU A 6 8.51 6.02 4.74
C LEU A 6 7.08 6.43 5.07
N GLU A 7 6.60 7.53 4.50
CA GLU A 7 5.20 7.96 4.62
C GLU A 7 4.25 6.89 4.08
N ASP A 8 4.49 6.40 2.87
CA ASP A 8 3.64 5.38 2.23
C ASP A 8 3.69 4.06 3.00
N GLU A 9 4.86 3.66 3.49
CA GLU A 9 5.01 2.44 4.30
C GLU A 9 4.23 2.56 5.62
N LEU A 10 4.35 3.70 6.31
CA LEU A 10 3.62 3.93 7.55
C LEU A 10 2.10 4.02 7.31
N MET A 11 1.68 4.65 6.21
CA MET A 11 0.29 4.70 5.76
C MET A 11 -0.28 3.29 5.54
N ASN A 12 0.49 2.44 4.84
CA ASN A 12 0.13 1.06 4.56
C ASN A 12 0.08 0.18 5.82
N TYR A 13 0.88 0.52 6.83
CA TYR A 13 0.85 -0.13 8.13
C TYR A 13 -0.38 0.28 8.95
N ILE A 14 -0.74 1.57 8.95
CA ILE A 14 -1.84 2.11 9.76
C ILE A 14 -3.21 1.80 9.17
N GLN A 15 -3.32 1.76 7.84
CA GLN A 15 -4.61 1.58 7.15
C GLN A 15 -5.31 0.30 7.61
N PHE A 16 -6.64 0.35 7.63
CA PHE A 16 -7.47 -0.83 7.73
C PHE A 16 -7.97 -1.22 6.34
N SER A 17 -7.58 -2.40 5.87
CA SER A 17 -8.02 -2.88 4.55
C SER A 17 -8.48 -4.32 4.59
N VAL A 18 -9.67 -4.60 4.07
CA VAL A 18 -10.28 -5.92 4.14
C VAL A 18 -10.85 -6.35 2.80
N GLY A 19 -10.59 -7.61 2.43
CA GLY A 19 -11.09 -8.22 1.20
C GLY A 19 -12.34 -9.07 1.42
N GLU A 20 -13.19 -9.19 0.39
CA GLU A 20 -14.36 -10.07 0.47
C GLU A 20 -13.99 -11.54 0.66
N LYS A 21 -12.91 -12.02 0.02
CA LYS A 21 -12.44 -13.40 0.21
C LYS A 21 -11.90 -13.63 1.62
N GLU A 22 -11.23 -12.65 2.21
CA GLU A 22 -10.74 -12.70 3.58
C GLU A 22 -11.90 -12.86 4.57
N LEU A 23 -12.93 -12.01 4.45
CA LEU A 23 -14.14 -12.08 5.29
C LEU A 23 -14.87 -13.41 5.13
N LYS A 24 -15.09 -13.87 3.90
CA LYS A 24 -15.67 -15.19 3.62
C LYS A 24 -14.84 -16.31 4.23
N GLY A 25 -13.52 -16.23 4.07
CA GLY A 25 -12.59 -17.16 4.66
C GLY A 25 -12.78 -17.25 6.16
N LEU A 26 -12.83 -16.12 6.87
CA LEU A 26 -13.06 -16.01 8.31
C LEU A 26 -14.49 -16.32 8.76
N GLY A 27 -15.43 -16.49 7.84
CA GLY A 27 -16.85 -16.67 8.15
C GLY A 27 -17.47 -15.41 8.77
N ILE A 28 -16.92 -14.24 8.43
CA ILE A 28 -17.35 -12.94 8.91
C ILE A 28 -18.30 -12.33 7.86
N PRO A 29 -19.54 -11.95 8.23
CA PRO A 29 -20.49 -11.38 7.29
C PRO A 29 -20.05 -9.98 6.85
N LEU A 30 -20.45 -9.58 5.63
CA LEU A 30 -20.32 -8.20 5.17
C LEU A 30 -21.33 -7.28 5.89
N PRO A 31 -21.07 -5.97 5.97
CA PRO A 31 -22.08 -4.98 6.35
C PRO A 31 -23.27 -5.01 5.38
N VAL A 32 -24.43 -4.52 5.86
CA VAL A 32 -25.69 -4.47 5.07
C VAL A 32 -25.51 -3.70 3.77
N ASP A 33 -24.77 -2.59 3.82
CA ASP A 33 -24.34 -1.84 2.64
C ASP A 33 -22.82 -1.66 2.66
N SER A 34 -22.12 -2.55 1.95
CA SER A 34 -20.66 -2.48 1.83
C SER A 34 -20.12 -1.25 1.10
N SER A 35 -20.97 -0.43 0.48
CA SER A 35 -20.56 0.83 -0.16
C SER A 35 -20.69 2.06 0.76
N SER A 36 -21.27 1.89 1.95
CA SER A 36 -21.50 2.98 2.90
C SER A 36 -20.48 2.96 4.04
N LEU A 37 -19.81 4.10 4.26
CA LEU A 37 -18.92 4.30 5.42
C LEU A 37 -19.67 4.02 6.73
N GLN A 38 -20.87 4.58 6.90
CA GLN A 38 -21.64 4.41 8.13
C GLN A 38 -21.94 2.93 8.41
N ALA A 39 -22.28 2.16 7.37
CA ALA A 39 -22.56 0.74 7.52
C ALA A 39 -21.32 -0.06 7.97
N TRP A 40 -20.11 0.39 7.63
CA TRP A 40 -18.87 -0.20 8.12
C TRP A 40 -18.57 0.14 9.57
N LEU A 41 -18.88 1.36 10.02
CA LEU A 41 -18.74 1.75 11.43
C LEU A 41 -19.71 0.95 12.31
N ASP A 42 -20.99 0.89 11.92
CA ASP A 42 -22.01 0.09 12.61
C ASP A 42 -21.65 -1.40 12.62
N TRP A 43 -21.00 -1.88 11.56
CA TRP A 43 -20.53 -3.26 11.44
C TRP A 43 -19.37 -3.54 12.38
N GLY A 44 -18.40 -2.62 12.51
CA GLY A 44 -17.24 -2.79 13.40
C GLY A 44 -17.66 -2.98 14.86
N ASP A 45 -18.62 -2.19 15.34
CA ASP A 45 -19.12 -2.31 16.72
C ASP A 45 -19.78 -3.67 17.00
N ARG A 46 -20.46 -4.23 16.00
CA ARG A 46 -21.20 -5.50 16.12
C ARG A 46 -20.31 -6.71 15.90
N ILE A 47 -19.32 -6.60 15.02
CA ILE A 47 -18.55 -7.76 14.56
C ILE A 47 -17.58 -8.27 15.62
N ARG A 48 -17.14 -7.42 16.55
CA ARG A 48 -16.32 -7.82 17.70
C ARG A 48 -16.93 -9.01 18.44
N THR A 49 -18.21 -8.93 18.80
CA THR A 49 -18.93 -10.01 19.51
C THR A 49 -18.97 -11.29 18.67
N VAL A 50 -19.13 -11.16 17.35
CA VAL A 50 -19.14 -12.31 16.42
C VAL A 50 -17.77 -12.96 16.32
N ILE A 51 -16.69 -12.17 16.27
CA ILE A 51 -15.32 -12.67 16.19
C ILE A 51 -14.94 -13.39 17.49
N VAL A 52 -15.23 -12.78 18.65
CA VAL A 52 -14.98 -13.38 19.97
C VAL A 52 -15.72 -14.71 20.12
N ALA A 53 -17.02 -14.76 19.78
CA ALA A 53 -17.79 -16.01 19.85
C ALA A 53 -17.20 -17.13 18.97
N LYS A 54 -16.68 -16.79 17.77
CA LYS A 54 -15.99 -17.74 16.89
C LYS A 54 -14.65 -18.20 17.45
N ILE A 55 -13.90 -17.30 18.08
CA ILE A 55 -12.64 -17.64 18.75
C ILE A 55 -12.93 -18.64 19.87
N GLU A 56 -13.91 -18.35 20.73
CA GLU A 56 -14.33 -19.22 21.84
C GLU A 56 -14.80 -20.60 21.34
N GLU A 57 -15.60 -20.64 20.27
CA GLU A 57 -16.04 -21.89 19.64
C GLU A 57 -14.84 -22.75 19.20
N HIS A 58 -13.90 -22.14 18.46
CA HIS A 58 -12.72 -22.86 17.97
C HIS A 58 -11.76 -23.24 19.09
N GLN A 59 -11.60 -22.42 20.12
CA GLN A 59 -10.77 -22.74 21.29
C GLN A 59 -11.40 -23.85 22.14
N GLY A 60 -12.72 -23.85 22.34
CA GLY A 60 -13.42 -24.91 23.07
C GLY A 60 -13.29 -26.28 22.41
N GLN A 61 -13.32 -26.33 21.09
CA GLN A 61 -13.06 -27.56 20.32
C GLN A 61 -11.60 -28.04 20.43
N LEU A 62 -10.62 -27.12 20.47
CA LEU A 62 -9.20 -27.46 20.69
C LEU A 62 -8.95 -27.96 22.12
N ALA A 63 -9.65 -27.43 23.11
CA ALA A 63 -9.51 -27.83 24.51
C ALA A 63 -9.90 -29.29 24.78
N LEU A 64 -10.58 -29.96 23.84
CA LEU A 64 -10.92 -31.38 23.90
C LEU A 64 -9.73 -32.30 23.62
N THR A 65 -8.59 -31.78 23.16
CA THR A 65 -7.40 -32.56 22.78
C THR A 65 -6.15 -31.87 23.30
N PHE A 66 -5.29 -32.61 24.00
CA PHE A 66 -4.00 -32.08 24.47
C PHE A 66 -3.12 -31.65 23.29
N GLU A 67 -2.33 -30.58 23.46
CA GLU A 67 -1.51 -29.99 22.40
C GLU A 67 -0.52 -30.99 21.79
N ASP A 68 0.08 -31.84 22.62
CA ASP A 68 1.03 -32.88 22.19
C ASP A 68 0.39 -33.93 21.25
N ASP A 69 -0.94 -34.08 21.29
CA ASP A 69 -1.70 -35.04 20.49
C ASP A 69 -2.30 -34.42 19.20
N TRP A 70 -2.05 -33.14 18.94
CA TRP A 70 -2.65 -32.42 17.82
C TRP A 70 -2.32 -33.05 16.46
N GLN A 71 -3.38 -33.29 15.70
CA GLN A 71 -3.30 -33.77 14.32
C GLN A 71 -3.50 -32.58 13.35
N PRO A 72 -3.33 -32.77 12.02
CA PRO A 72 -3.52 -31.70 11.04
C PRO A 72 -4.84 -30.89 11.15
N PRO A 73 -5.99 -31.48 11.55
CA PRO A 73 -7.22 -30.72 11.80
C PRO A 73 -7.06 -29.69 12.94
N GLN A 74 -6.50 -30.07 14.09
CA GLN A 74 -6.27 -29.19 15.23
C GLN A 74 -5.28 -28.07 14.87
N LEU A 75 -4.22 -28.39 14.11
CA LEU A 75 -3.28 -27.38 13.61
C LEU A 75 -3.96 -26.36 12.69
N THR A 76 -4.84 -26.83 11.81
CA THR A 76 -5.62 -25.97 10.90
C THR A 76 -6.57 -25.07 11.70
N GLN A 77 -7.19 -25.62 12.73
CA GLN A 77 -8.07 -24.90 13.62
C GLN A 77 -7.34 -23.89 14.49
N ARG A 78 -6.16 -24.22 15.02
CA ARG A 78 -5.32 -23.25 15.75
C ARG A 78 -4.90 -22.09 14.85
N LYS A 79 -4.52 -22.38 13.60
CA LYS A 79 -4.27 -21.33 12.59
C LYS A 79 -5.50 -20.46 12.39
N LYS A 80 -6.70 -21.04 12.39
CA LYS A 80 -7.96 -20.30 12.27
C LYS A 80 -8.19 -19.34 13.43
N VAL A 81 -7.98 -19.82 14.66
CA VAL A 81 -8.03 -18.99 15.88
C VAL A 81 -7.06 -17.82 15.76
N THR A 82 -5.81 -18.08 15.41
CA THR A 82 -4.80 -17.02 15.25
C THR A 82 -5.17 -16.01 14.14
N GLN A 83 -5.81 -16.45 13.07
CA GLN A 83 -6.30 -15.54 12.02
C GLN A 83 -7.44 -14.65 12.54
N LEU A 84 -8.37 -15.20 13.33
CA LEU A 84 -9.47 -14.46 13.93
C LEU A 84 -8.98 -13.48 14.99
N GLU A 85 -8.04 -13.88 15.86
CA GLU A 85 -7.40 -13.01 16.87
C GLU A 85 -6.73 -11.82 16.19
N LYS A 86 -5.87 -12.07 15.19
CA LYS A 86 -5.21 -10.99 14.43
C LYS A 86 -6.20 -10.10 13.69
N PHE A 87 -7.30 -10.66 13.18
CA PHE A 87 -8.33 -9.87 12.53
C PHE A 87 -9.08 -8.99 13.54
N ASN A 88 -9.37 -9.52 14.74
CA ASN A 88 -9.96 -8.77 15.84
C ASN A 88 -9.06 -7.59 16.23
N ASP A 89 -7.76 -7.81 16.43
CA ASP A 89 -6.81 -6.75 16.78
C ASP A 89 -6.79 -5.62 15.74
N ARG A 90 -6.91 -5.98 14.45
CA ARG A 90 -7.00 -5.00 13.36
C ARG A 90 -8.29 -4.21 13.37
N VAL A 91 -9.42 -4.85 13.68
CA VAL A 91 -10.73 -4.17 13.83
C VAL A 91 -10.70 -3.25 15.05
N ASP A 92 -10.12 -3.71 16.15
CA ASP A 92 -9.98 -2.95 17.39
C ASP A 92 -9.15 -1.68 17.17
N TRP A 93 -7.98 -1.84 16.55
CA TRP A 93 -7.15 -0.73 16.16
C TRP A 93 -7.90 0.25 15.24
N PHE A 94 -8.60 -0.26 14.23
CA PHE A 94 -9.38 0.57 13.31
C PHE A 94 -10.43 1.41 14.05
N LEU A 95 -11.21 0.80 14.94
CA LEU A 95 -12.26 1.50 15.69
C LEU A 95 -11.70 2.52 16.68
N GLU A 96 -10.51 2.26 17.26
CA GLU A 96 -9.82 3.22 18.12
C GLU A 96 -9.22 4.39 17.32
N ALA A 97 -8.68 4.11 16.14
CA ALA A 97 -7.89 5.07 15.36
C ALA A 97 -8.71 5.88 14.35
N PHE A 98 -9.87 5.38 13.94
CA PHE A 98 -10.68 5.97 12.89
C PHE A 98 -11.19 7.35 13.31
N ASP A 99 -11.01 8.31 12.41
CA ASP A 99 -11.51 9.67 12.55
C ASP A 99 -12.14 10.10 11.22
N ILE A 100 -13.42 10.47 11.28
CA ILE A 100 -14.23 10.82 10.11
C ILE A 100 -13.68 12.01 9.33
N ASP A 101 -12.98 12.93 10.01
CA ASP A 101 -12.46 14.15 9.38
C ASP A 101 -11.08 13.93 8.74
N THR A 102 -10.35 12.90 9.18
CA THR A 102 -8.96 12.66 8.79
C THR A 102 -8.72 11.33 8.09
N TRP A 103 -9.75 10.51 7.90
CA TRP A 103 -9.68 9.23 7.19
C TRP A 103 -10.54 9.21 5.93
N VAL A 104 -10.07 8.50 4.92
CA VAL A 104 -10.81 8.26 3.68
C VAL A 104 -11.21 6.80 3.55
N PHE A 105 -12.43 6.60 3.08
CA PHE A 105 -12.98 5.29 2.73
C PHE A 105 -12.96 5.09 1.21
N TYR A 106 -12.30 4.02 0.78
CA TYR A 106 -12.09 3.70 -0.64
C TYR A 106 -12.50 2.25 -0.94
N PRO A 107 -13.78 2.02 -1.31
CA PRO A 107 -14.21 0.74 -1.83
C PRO A 107 -13.68 0.55 -3.26
N ARG A 108 -13.01 -0.57 -3.51
CA ARG A 108 -12.49 -0.95 -4.82
C ARG A 108 -13.02 -2.32 -5.21
N LYS A 109 -13.31 -2.47 -6.51
CA LYS A 109 -13.51 -3.77 -7.13
C LYS A 109 -12.38 -3.99 -8.13
N ASP A 110 -11.70 -5.12 -8.02
CA ASP A 110 -10.71 -5.54 -8.99
C ASP A 110 -11.39 -5.89 -10.32
N GLU A 111 -10.90 -5.33 -11.43
CA GLU A 111 -11.56 -5.48 -12.73
C GLU A 111 -11.40 -6.89 -13.31
N GLU A 112 -10.27 -7.55 -13.03
CA GLU A 112 -9.96 -8.88 -13.57
C GLU A 112 -10.61 -10.00 -12.74
N SER A 113 -10.37 -10.00 -11.43
CA SER A 113 -10.85 -11.04 -10.51
C SER A 113 -12.26 -10.79 -9.99
N GLY A 114 -12.79 -9.57 -10.15
CA GLY A 114 -14.07 -9.14 -9.58
C GLY A 114 -14.06 -9.01 -8.06
N GLU A 115 -12.91 -9.19 -7.40
CA GLU A 115 -12.77 -9.18 -5.95
C GLU A 115 -12.98 -7.78 -5.38
N ARG A 116 -13.82 -7.69 -4.34
CA ARG A 116 -14.07 -6.43 -3.63
C ARG A 116 -13.10 -6.28 -2.46
N LYS A 117 -12.55 -5.08 -2.32
CA LYS A 117 -11.65 -4.67 -1.25
C LYS A 117 -12.06 -3.31 -0.72
N TRP A 118 -12.11 -3.18 0.59
CA TRP A 118 -12.48 -1.96 1.29
C TRP A 118 -11.27 -1.44 2.04
N THR A 119 -10.87 -0.21 1.79
CA THR A 119 -9.69 0.39 2.43
C THR A 119 -10.07 1.67 3.13
N PHE A 120 -9.66 1.77 4.39
CA PHE A 120 -9.76 2.94 5.24
C PHE A 120 -8.34 3.37 5.55
N LYS A 121 -7.97 4.58 5.15
CA LYS A 121 -6.62 5.09 5.37
C LYS A 121 -6.68 6.53 5.87
N PRO A 122 -5.78 6.92 6.78
CA PRO A 122 -5.66 8.32 7.15
C PRO A 122 -5.22 9.15 5.93
N ILE A 123 -5.52 10.45 5.94
CA ILE A 123 -5.01 11.41 4.96
C ILE A 123 -3.55 11.74 5.26
N PHE A 124 -3.21 11.82 6.55
CA PHE A 124 -1.87 12.17 7.03
C PHE A 124 -1.38 11.17 8.07
N ILE A 125 -0.13 10.73 7.94
CA ILE A 125 0.51 9.81 8.91
C ILE A 125 1.13 10.53 10.11
N SER A 126 1.23 11.86 10.06
CA SER A 126 1.88 12.67 11.09
C SER A 126 1.36 12.38 12.50
N ASN A 127 0.04 12.18 12.66
CA ASN A 127 -0.61 11.85 13.93
C ASN A 127 -0.17 10.50 14.54
N TYR A 128 0.44 9.64 13.75
CA TYR A 128 0.77 8.26 14.10
C TYR A 128 2.27 7.99 14.20
N THR A 129 3.09 8.91 13.69
CA THR A 129 4.57 8.80 13.65
C THR A 129 5.18 8.55 15.02
N ASP A 130 4.76 9.28 16.06
CA ASP A 130 5.31 9.08 17.40
C ASP A 130 5.05 7.66 17.93
N LYS A 131 3.81 7.15 17.74
CA LYS A 131 3.38 5.86 18.28
C LYS A 131 4.02 4.67 17.55
N PHE A 132 4.23 4.77 16.23
CA PHE A 132 4.63 3.62 15.41
C PHE A 132 6.02 3.73 14.79
N LEU A 133 6.68 4.89 14.91
CA LEU A 133 8.00 5.12 14.34
C LEU A 133 8.96 5.65 15.41
N TRP A 134 8.69 6.82 15.97
CA TRP A 134 9.68 7.53 16.80
C TRP A 134 9.85 6.97 18.21
N CYS A 135 8.83 6.33 18.79
CA CYS A 135 8.97 5.67 20.10
C CYS A 135 9.98 4.49 20.09
N HIS A 136 10.35 3.99 18.91
CA HIS A 136 11.23 2.83 18.76
C HIS A 136 12.70 3.19 18.55
N ALA A 137 13.05 4.48 18.42
CA ALA A 137 14.41 4.92 18.20
C ALA A 137 14.72 6.27 18.87
N VAL A 138 15.89 6.38 19.50
CA VAL A 138 16.37 7.65 20.06
C VAL A 138 16.94 8.56 18.96
N GLN A 139 17.56 7.94 17.94
CA GLN A 139 18.13 8.62 16.79
C GLN A 139 17.91 7.76 15.55
N ALA A 140 17.61 8.40 14.42
CA ALA A 140 17.39 7.74 13.14
C ALA A 140 18.26 8.37 12.05
N LEU A 141 18.82 7.53 11.16
CA LEU A 141 19.50 7.97 9.95
C LEU A 141 18.64 7.59 8.73
N GLY A 142 17.91 8.58 8.21
CA GLY A 142 17.20 8.47 6.95
C GLY A 142 18.16 8.68 5.78
N MET A 143 18.20 7.73 4.85
CA MET A 143 18.96 7.84 3.60
C MET A 143 17.99 7.62 2.44
N SER A 144 18.19 8.37 1.37
CA SER A 144 17.50 8.19 0.09
C SER A 144 18.22 8.99 -0.99
N ALA A 145 18.18 8.50 -2.22
CA ALA A 145 18.72 9.20 -3.38
C ALA A 145 17.77 10.30 -3.91
N THR A 146 16.50 10.27 -3.51
CA THR A 146 15.39 10.97 -4.18
C THR A 146 14.58 11.89 -3.27
N ILE A 147 15.10 12.27 -2.09
CA ILE A 147 14.51 13.33 -1.25
C ILE A 147 14.45 14.63 -2.05
N PHE A 148 13.26 14.97 -2.53
CA PHE A 148 13.02 16.16 -3.34
C PHE A 148 13.04 17.43 -2.49
N ASP A 149 12.18 17.45 -1.45
CA ASP A 149 12.12 18.50 -0.46
C ASP A 149 12.19 17.89 0.95
N PRO A 150 13.28 18.09 1.70
CA PRO A 150 13.41 17.52 3.05
C PRO A 150 12.39 18.10 4.04
N HIS A 151 11.87 19.32 3.81
CA HIS A 151 10.85 19.90 4.69
C HIS A 151 9.49 19.20 4.54
N ILE A 152 9.15 18.74 3.35
CA ILE A 152 7.93 17.95 3.13
C ILE A 152 8.04 16.62 3.87
N VAL A 153 9.17 15.91 3.72
CA VAL A 153 9.41 14.65 4.44
C VAL A 153 9.37 14.85 5.95
N ALA A 154 10.05 15.88 6.47
CA ALA A 154 10.03 16.21 7.89
C ALA A 154 8.61 16.53 8.39
N GLY A 155 7.84 17.33 7.64
CA GLY A 155 6.46 17.67 7.97
C GLY A 155 5.53 16.46 8.02
N ASN A 156 5.61 15.58 7.01
CA ASN A 156 4.81 14.35 6.96
C ASN A 156 5.14 13.44 8.14
N LEU A 157 6.43 13.37 8.52
CA LEU A 157 6.89 12.60 9.67
C LEU A 157 6.79 13.33 11.02
N ARG A 158 6.16 14.51 11.08
CA ARG A 158 5.95 15.33 12.28
C ARG A 158 7.25 15.75 13.00
N LEU A 159 8.33 15.96 12.26
CA LEU A 159 9.58 16.46 12.81
C LEU A 159 9.60 18.00 12.81
N GLN A 160 9.86 18.60 13.97
CA GLN A 160 10.13 20.04 14.11
C GLN A 160 11.53 20.38 13.62
N ASP A 161 11.78 21.61 13.19
CA ASP A 161 13.06 22.04 12.59
C ASP A 161 14.30 21.74 13.46
N GLU A 162 14.16 21.75 14.79
CA GLU A 162 15.25 21.43 15.72
C GLU A 162 15.51 19.91 15.89
N GLN A 163 14.60 19.06 15.39
CA GLN A 163 14.66 17.60 15.57
C GLN A 163 15.33 16.87 14.41
N TRP A 164 15.68 17.56 13.32
CA TRP A 164 16.28 16.92 12.15
C TRP A 164 17.38 17.76 11.50
N HIS A 165 18.23 17.06 10.74
CA HIS A 165 19.25 17.66 9.90
C HIS A 165 19.28 16.96 8.56
N TYR A 166 19.49 17.72 7.49
CA TYR A 166 19.61 17.19 6.14
C TYR A 166 20.93 17.57 5.51
N LYS A 167 21.54 16.59 4.84
CA LYS A 167 22.78 16.76 4.10
C LYS A 167 22.62 16.12 2.72
N ARG A 168 22.62 16.96 1.69
CA ARG A 168 22.68 16.49 0.30
C ARG A 168 24.12 16.27 -0.12
N LEU A 169 24.42 15.05 -0.57
CA LEU A 169 25.70 14.74 -1.21
C LEU A 169 25.58 14.92 -2.72
N ASN A 170 26.60 15.48 -3.34
CA ASN A 170 26.67 15.56 -4.80
C ASN A 170 26.87 14.16 -5.38
N SER A 171 26.27 13.92 -6.55
CA SER A 171 26.53 12.69 -7.31
C SER A 171 28.03 12.57 -7.59
N PRO A 172 28.67 11.44 -7.27
CA PRO A 172 30.09 11.24 -7.53
C PRO A 172 30.40 11.08 -9.03
N PHE A 173 29.37 10.81 -9.85
CA PHE A 173 29.54 10.65 -11.28
C PHE A 173 29.79 12.01 -11.95
N PRO A 174 30.62 12.10 -12.99
CA PRO A 174 30.76 13.33 -13.78
C PRO A 174 29.48 13.67 -14.55
N VAL A 175 29.11 14.95 -14.61
CA VAL A 175 27.90 15.43 -15.35
C VAL A 175 27.92 14.98 -16.81
N LYS A 176 29.10 15.03 -17.45
CA LYS A 176 29.29 14.60 -18.86
C LYS A 176 28.93 13.13 -19.12
N ASN A 177 28.92 12.27 -18.09
CA ASN A 177 28.59 10.86 -18.21
C ASN A 177 27.10 10.57 -17.94
N ARG A 178 26.28 11.59 -17.63
CA ARG A 178 24.84 11.45 -17.33
C ARG A 178 23.99 12.51 -18.05
N PRO A 179 24.06 12.62 -19.39
CA PRO A 179 23.24 13.58 -20.12
C PRO A 179 21.74 13.26 -19.98
N ILE A 180 20.92 14.29 -19.79
CA ILE A 180 19.46 14.20 -19.78
C ILE A 180 18.93 15.01 -20.96
N PHE A 181 18.21 14.34 -21.87
CA PHE A 181 17.58 14.97 -23.03
C PHE A 181 16.06 14.99 -22.84
N TYR A 182 15.47 16.18 -22.75
CA TYR A 182 14.03 16.34 -22.64
C TYR A 182 13.42 16.64 -24.01
N THR A 183 12.61 15.71 -24.51
CA THR A 183 11.92 15.82 -25.80
C THR A 183 10.45 15.46 -25.63
N PRO A 184 9.57 16.42 -25.28
CA PRO A 184 8.15 16.16 -25.08
C PRO A 184 7.44 15.94 -26.43
N VAL A 185 7.15 14.68 -26.75
CA VAL A 185 6.55 14.29 -28.05
C VAL A 185 5.05 13.99 -27.99
N ALA A 186 4.53 13.72 -26.79
CA ALA A 186 3.13 13.36 -26.56
C ALA A 186 2.69 13.75 -25.14
N ASP A 187 1.46 14.19 -25.00
CA ASP A 187 0.74 14.38 -23.74
C ASP A 187 -0.06 13.11 -23.41
N LEU A 188 0.38 12.39 -22.39
CA LEU A 188 -0.16 11.08 -22.00
C LEU A 188 -1.10 11.15 -20.80
N THR A 189 -1.93 12.19 -20.72
CA THR A 189 -3.04 12.23 -19.75
C THR A 189 -4.13 11.22 -20.10
N LYS A 190 -4.98 10.86 -19.11
CA LYS A 190 -6.15 9.99 -19.33
C LYS A 190 -7.04 10.42 -20.51
N ARG A 191 -7.14 11.73 -20.78
CA ARG A 191 -7.98 12.30 -21.84
C ARG A 191 -7.35 12.14 -23.22
N THR A 192 -6.03 12.22 -23.31
CA THR A 192 -5.29 12.33 -24.59
C THR A 192 -4.56 11.05 -24.96
N MET A 193 -4.37 10.11 -24.01
CA MET A 193 -3.55 8.92 -24.14
C MET A 193 -3.84 8.09 -25.40
N ASP A 194 -5.11 7.78 -25.68
CA ASP A 194 -5.45 6.91 -26.82
C ASP A 194 -5.14 7.56 -28.19
N ILE A 195 -5.23 8.90 -28.26
CA ILE A 195 -4.97 9.68 -29.47
C ILE A 195 -3.47 9.95 -29.65
N GLU A 196 -2.76 10.19 -28.54
CA GLU A 196 -1.38 10.67 -28.59
C GLU A 196 -0.32 9.58 -28.50
N ARG A 197 -0.63 8.42 -27.90
CA ARG A 197 0.33 7.32 -27.78
C ARG A 197 0.97 6.87 -29.11
N PRO A 198 0.32 6.93 -30.30
CA PRO A 198 1.00 6.59 -31.55
C PRO A 198 2.15 7.54 -31.90
N LYS A 199 2.13 8.80 -31.42
CA LYS A 199 3.22 9.77 -31.64
C LYS A 199 4.55 9.32 -31.02
N LEU A 200 4.52 8.41 -30.04
CA LEU A 200 5.71 7.86 -29.38
C LEU A 200 6.50 6.89 -30.27
N LEU A 201 5.84 6.23 -31.23
CA LEU A 201 6.43 5.11 -31.97
C LEU A 201 7.66 5.52 -32.77
N ASN A 202 7.56 6.60 -33.56
CA ASN A 202 8.65 7.05 -34.42
C ASN A 202 9.88 7.53 -33.62
N PRO A 203 9.75 8.39 -32.58
CA PRO A 203 10.87 8.78 -31.72
C PRO A 203 11.54 7.58 -31.03
N ILE A 204 10.75 6.64 -30.49
CA ILE A 204 11.30 5.46 -29.81
C ILE A 204 12.04 4.55 -30.80
N ARG A 205 11.45 4.24 -31.95
CA ARG A 205 12.08 3.40 -32.99
C ARG A 205 13.37 4.04 -33.51
N THR A 206 13.41 5.37 -33.60
CA THR A 206 14.63 6.12 -33.94
C THR A 206 15.73 5.94 -32.89
N LEU A 207 15.40 5.98 -31.59
CA LEU A 207 16.36 5.76 -30.51
C LEU A 207 16.89 4.32 -30.50
N ILE A 208 16.00 3.33 -30.66
CA ILE A 208 16.39 1.92 -30.73
C ILE A 208 17.37 1.68 -31.89
N ASN A 209 17.03 2.18 -33.08
CA ASN A 209 17.88 2.02 -34.27
C ASN A 209 19.22 2.76 -34.18
N ARG A 210 19.26 3.88 -33.44
CA ARG A 210 20.49 4.65 -33.23
C ARG A 210 21.48 3.96 -32.30
N TYR A 211 20.99 3.16 -31.36
CA TYR A 211 21.79 2.48 -30.34
C TYR A 211 21.57 0.95 -30.34
N PRO A 212 21.89 0.26 -31.45
CA PRO A 212 21.52 -1.15 -31.66
C PRO A 212 22.25 -2.13 -30.73
N HIS A 213 23.34 -1.71 -30.09
CA HIS A 213 24.14 -2.54 -29.20
C HIS A 213 23.99 -2.14 -27.72
N ASP A 214 23.24 -1.07 -27.43
CA ASP A 214 23.03 -0.61 -26.06
C ASP A 214 21.76 -1.21 -25.48
N LYS A 215 21.78 -1.46 -24.17
CA LYS A 215 20.57 -1.86 -23.44
C LYS A 215 19.70 -0.62 -23.22
N ILE A 216 18.53 -0.60 -23.82
CA ILE A 216 17.55 0.47 -23.66
C ILE A 216 16.44 0.00 -22.71
N LEU A 217 16.18 0.80 -21.66
CA LEU A 217 15.03 0.63 -20.78
C LEU A 217 13.99 1.71 -21.09
N ILE A 218 12.76 1.31 -21.38
CA ILE A 218 11.62 2.20 -21.56
C ILE A 218 10.71 2.05 -20.34
N HIS A 219 10.57 3.11 -19.55
CA HIS A 219 9.66 3.14 -18.42
C HIS A 219 8.34 3.81 -18.82
N THR A 220 7.21 3.14 -18.57
CA THR A 220 5.86 3.63 -18.89
C THR A 220 5.04 3.85 -17.63
N VAL A 221 4.11 4.80 -17.69
CA VAL A 221 3.19 5.12 -16.58
C VAL A 221 2.08 4.09 -16.36
N SER A 222 1.92 3.13 -17.28
CA SER A 222 0.89 2.09 -17.19
C SER A 222 1.24 0.85 -18.02
N TYR A 223 0.65 -0.29 -17.66
CA TYR A 223 0.74 -1.54 -18.42
C TYR A 223 0.07 -1.43 -19.79
N LYS A 224 -1.10 -0.76 -19.90
CA LYS A 224 -1.77 -0.52 -21.18
C LYS A 224 -0.85 0.18 -22.20
N LEU A 225 -0.02 1.13 -21.74
CA LEU A 225 0.94 1.80 -22.60
C LEU A 225 2.14 0.91 -22.94
N ARG A 226 2.64 0.13 -21.97
CA ARG A 226 3.69 -0.87 -22.20
C ARG A 226 3.27 -1.83 -23.31
N ASP A 227 2.09 -2.43 -23.18
CA ASP A 227 1.59 -3.47 -24.09
C ASP A 227 1.42 -2.90 -25.50
N PHE A 228 0.82 -1.71 -25.62
CA PHE A 228 0.74 -1.00 -26.88
C PHE A 228 2.10 -0.78 -27.55
N LEU A 229 3.11 -0.36 -26.78
CA LEU A 229 4.46 -0.12 -27.31
C LEU A 229 5.14 -1.44 -27.71
N MET A 230 5.00 -2.49 -26.91
CA MET A 230 5.57 -3.81 -27.23
C MET A 230 4.98 -4.35 -28.54
N GLU A 231 3.66 -4.34 -28.68
CA GLU A 231 2.96 -4.81 -29.90
C GLU A 231 3.32 -3.98 -31.15
N SER A 232 3.63 -2.69 -31.00
CA SER A 232 3.88 -1.77 -32.12
C SER A 232 5.36 -1.63 -32.51
N LEU A 233 6.27 -2.02 -31.61
CA LEU A 233 7.72 -1.87 -31.79
C LEU A 233 8.44 -3.17 -32.15
N GLU A 234 7.79 -4.32 -31.98
CA GLU A 234 8.15 -5.56 -32.68
C GLU A 234 8.21 -5.36 -34.21
#